data_AF-A0A6J3EP27-F1
#
_entry.id   AF-A0A6J3EP27-F1
#
_cell.length_a   1.000
_cell.length_b   1.000
_cell.length_c   1.000
_cell.angle_alpha   90.00
_cell.angle_beta   90.00
_cell.angle_gamma   90.00
#
_symmetry.space_group_name_H-M   'P 1'
#
loop_
_entity.id
_entity.type
_entity.pdbx_description
1 polymer ?
#
loop_
_entity_poly.entity_id
_entity_poly.type
_entity_poly.pdbx_seq_one_letter_code
_entity_poly.pdbx_strand_id
1 'polypeptide(L)'
;MALDVLAMAPLYQVPTISRIGQKTDPSKRPADSLKPLVPSKTKLTTIEAKRIMSVLDEAINKVELATLLSYVASNRGDVEGMLGEDIMRAVREHEDLCQVLLDNVRCLKEKERQLQEQDEAKEEGWLRDCRLSIELQKSSLPPLRQQIKDSTKNVLRLLLSNPQAASFLQMQTQGRSAEAQSLVDSLNELRGFLFEKLLTSPMEARDKAQFIQDISKQNSMNQQIIDTLENELTERMKDRQAEMEKENFVIQELKNHLHQVLKFSENSLLRTKQEAEKQQRADFRASQARVAKIQQEILQLQSQVFSLVMENREAEQALRKKYKVETEIENWIQKYDTEMGEKQEEFEDLEAVHREEKITLEELKRKHQVLVEEFVQIREEQEINSKKRMEAEQEMVHMVRAATLIQAVWKGYLVRSLLRSRKKRGKGKAKDKEKGKEKGKGKK
;
A
#
# COMPACT_ATOMS: atom_id res chain seq x y z
N MET A 1 -15.45 20.54 8.28
CA MET A 1 -15.46 20.65 9.76
C MET A 1 -14.42 19.68 10.29
N ALA A 2 -13.60 20.16 11.24
CA ALA A 2 -12.48 19.48 11.89
C ALA A 2 -11.20 19.31 11.04
N LEU A 3 -10.42 20.40 11.07
CA LEU A 3 -8.96 20.38 11.13
C LEU A 3 -8.50 19.37 12.19
N ASP A 4 -7.51 18.54 11.90
CA ASP A 4 -6.53 18.23 12.93
C ASP A 4 -5.14 18.05 12.34
N VAL A 5 -4.25 18.86 12.91
CA VAL A 5 -2.88 19.13 12.50
C VAL A 5 -2.01 18.06 13.16
N LEU A 6 -1.64 17.01 12.42
CA LEU A 6 -0.51 16.17 12.79
C LEU A 6 0.74 16.70 12.08
N ALA A 7 1.24 17.81 12.61
CA ALA A 7 2.61 18.25 12.35
C ALA A 7 3.54 17.20 12.99
N MET A 8 3.98 16.23 12.18
CA MET A 8 5.05 15.31 12.52
C MET A 8 6.31 16.12 12.81
N ALA A 9 6.66 16.25 14.09
CA ALA A 9 7.91 16.83 14.53
C ALA A 9 9.09 16.04 13.94
N PRO A 10 10.13 16.70 13.41
CA PRO A 10 11.29 16.00 12.89
C PRO A 10 12.10 15.40 14.05
N LEU A 11 12.03 14.08 14.21
CA LEU A 11 12.89 13.27 15.08
C LEU A 11 14.31 13.13 14.51
N TYR A 12 14.96 14.25 14.24
CA TYR A 12 16.41 14.32 14.03
C TYR A 12 16.95 15.43 14.93
N GLN A 13 17.06 15.13 16.23
CA GLN A 13 18.03 15.81 17.07
C GLN A 13 19.41 15.33 16.62
N VAL A 14 20.02 16.08 15.70
CA VAL A 14 21.47 16.07 15.54
C VAL A 14 22.03 16.38 16.93
N PRO A 15 22.85 15.50 17.53
CA PRO A 15 23.55 15.84 18.74
C PRO A 15 24.45 17.02 18.38
N THR A 16 24.12 18.21 18.87
CA THR A 16 25.04 19.33 18.90
C THR A 16 26.24 18.82 19.66
N ILE A 17 27.32 18.56 18.91
CA ILE A 17 28.64 18.26 19.46
C ILE A 17 28.86 19.33 20.51
N SER A 18 28.81 18.89 21.76
CA SER A 18 29.09 19.72 22.92
C SER A 18 30.43 20.34 22.63
N ARG A 19 30.39 21.64 22.36
CA ARG A 19 31.56 22.50 22.23
C ARG A 19 32.38 22.21 23.47
N ILE A 20 33.42 21.39 23.30
CA ILE A 20 34.36 21.04 24.37
C ILE A 20 34.77 22.37 24.93
N GLY A 21 34.31 22.66 26.15
CA GLY A 21 34.68 23.86 26.85
C GLY A 21 36.18 23.82 26.95
N GLN A 22 36.85 24.64 26.13
CA GLN A 22 38.25 24.96 26.32
C GLN A 22 38.35 25.50 27.73
N LYS A 23 38.73 24.64 28.68
CA LYS A 23 39.32 25.08 29.93
C LYS A 23 40.70 25.62 29.57
N THR A 24 40.73 26.78 28.94
CA THR A 24 41.87 27.68 29.07
C THR A 24 41.78 28.20 30.49
N ASP A 25 42.38 27.48 31.43
CA ASP A 25 42.85 28.14 32.65
C ASP A 25 43.80 29.24 32.16
N PRO A 26 43.50 30.53 32.38
CA PRO A 26 44.47 31.56 32.11
C PRO A 26 45.60 31.32 33.10
N SER A 27 46.70 30.77 32.59
CA SER A 27 47.97 30.72 33.31
C SER A 27 48.20 32.11 33.93
N LYS A 28 48.03 32.19 35.25
CA LYS A 28 48.46 33.31 36.08
C LYS A 28 49.99 33.30 36.13
N ARG A 29 50.61 33.58 35.00
CA ARG A 29 51.90 34.26 34.96
C ARG A 29 51.63 35.53 34.20
N PRO A 30 51.78 36.72 34.81
CA PRO A 30 51.89 37.90 33.98
C PRO A 30 52.97 37.57 32.95
N ALA A 31 52.67 37.80 31.68
CA ALA A 31 53.72 37.97 30.70
C ALA A 31 54.52 39.17 31.22
N ASP A 32 55.50 38.90 32.09
CA ASP A 32 56.44 39.88 32.55
C ASP A 32 57.03 40.42 31.26
N SER A 33 56.60 41.65 30.99
CA SER A 33 56.89 42.42 29.80
C SER A 33 58.29 42.06 29.36
N LEU A 34 58.42 41.52 28.15
CA LEU A 34 59.67 41.42 27.41
C LEU A 34 60.25 42.84 27.38
N LYS A 35 60.95 43.23 28.45
CA LYS A 35 61.53 44.55 28.56
C LYS A 35 62.52 44.59 27.41
N PRO A 36 62.36 45.50 26.45
CA PRO A 36 63.33 45.62 25.39
C PRO A 36 64.68 45.80 26.07
N LEU A 37 65.65 44.99 25.65
CA LEU A 37 66.99 44.88 26.21
C LEU A 37 67.81 46.13 25.84
N VAL A 38 67.24 47.31 26.07
CA VAL A 38 67.86 48.61 25.85
C VAL A 38 68.91 48.80 26.95
N PRO A 39 70.13 49.27 26.62
CA PRO A 39 71.10 49.65 27.63
C PRO A 39 70.48 50.63 28.64
N SER A 40 70.69 50.40 29.93
CA SER A 40 70.10 51.25 30.98
C SER A 40 70.70 52.67 30.99
N LYS A 41 71.90 52.81 30.43
CA LYS A 41 72.66 54.05 30.34
C LYS A 41 72.51 54.64 28.96
N THR A 42 72.31 55.97 28.90
CA THR A 42 72.23 56.75 27.66
C THR A 42 73.51 57.57 27.40
N LYS A 43 74.44 57.62 28.36
CA LYS A 43 75.68 58.41 28.28
C LYS A 43 76.90 57.57 28.68
N LEU A 44 78.00 57.75 27.95
CA LEU A 44 79.29 57.12 28.25
C LEU A 44 79.90 57.77 29.49
N THR A 45 80.14 56.98 30.53
CA THR A 45 80.68 57.46 31.81
C THR A 45 82.20 57.32 31.91
N THR A 46 82.82 56.38 31.19
CA THR A 46 84.27 56.12 31.24
C THR A 46 85.04 57.00 30.26
N ILE A 47 86.26 57.40 30.64
CA ILE A 47 87.13 58.24 29.81
C ILE A 47 87.60 57.43 28.59
N GLU A 48 87.87 56.14 28.78
CA GLU A 48 88.27 55.22 27.73
C GLU A 48 87.18 55.07 26.66
N ALA A 49 85.91 54.91 27.05
CA ALA A 49 84.81 54.82 26.08
C ALA A 49 84.61 56.13 25.32
N LYS A 50 84.72 57.29 26.01
CA LYS A 50 84.69 58.60 25.35
C LYS A 50 85.86 58.77 24.36
N ARG A 51 87.06 58.29 24.69
CA ARG A 51 88.23 58.29 23.80
C ARG A 51 88.02 57.40 22.58
N ILE A 52 87.51 56.18 22.76
CA ILE A 52 87.20 55.25 21.67
C ILE A 52 86.20 55.89 20.70
N MET A 53 85.12 56.48 21.20
CA MET A 53 84.16 57.19 20.36
C MET A 53 84.78 58.41 19.69
N SER A 54 85.56 59.22 20.39
CA SER A 54 86.22 60.39 19.81
C SER A 54 87.20 60.02 18.69
N VAL A 55 87.93 58.91 18.81
CA VAL A 55 88.82 58.42 17.76
C VAL A 55 88.02 57.94 16.55
N LEU A 56 86.89 57.26 16.78
CA LEU A 56 86.00 56.82 15.71
C LEU A 56 85.34 57.99 14.98
N ASP A 57 84.84 58.99 15.73
CA ASP A 57 84.23 60.21 15.19
C ASP A 57 85.25 60.98 14.33
N GLU A 58 86.47 61.13 14.83
CA GLU A 58 87.57 61.76 14.09
C GLU A 58 87.97 60.95 12.83
N ALA A 59 87.93 59.62 12.90
CA ALA A 59 88.19 58.76 11.75
C ALA A 59 87.08 58.89 10.69
N ILE A 60 85.81 58.89 11.12
CA ILE A 60 84.64 59.10 10.24
C ILE A 60 84.76 60.46 9.56
N ASN A 61 85.01 61.54 10.31
CA ASN A 61 85.19 62.88 9.76
C ASN A 61 86.31 62.94 8.70
N LYS A 62 87.45 62.28 8.95
CA LYS A 62 88.56 62.22 7.98
C LYS A 62 88.22 61.41 6.73
N VAL A 63 87.49 60.31 6.88
CA VAL A 63 87.02 59.48 5.74
C VAL A 63 85.99 60.25 4.93
N GLU A 64 85.07 60.96 5.58
CA GLU A 64 84.08 61.82 4.92
C GLU A 64 84.71 62.93 4.08
N LEU A 65 85.80 63.53 4.55
CA LEU A 65 86.56 64.54 3.79
C LEU A 65 87.39 63.90 2.67
N ALA A 66 88.04 62.77 2.94
CA ALA A 66 88.86 62.07 1.94
C ALA A 66 88.03 61.55 0.75
N THR A 67 86.81 61.07 1.02
CA THR A 67 85.88 60.58 -0.01
C THR A 67 85.34 61.68 -0.92
N LEU A 68 85.47 62.95 -0.54
CA LEU A 68 85.06 64.10 -1.34
C LEU A 68 86.19 64.65 -2.22
N LEU A 69 87.44 64.17 -2.07
CA LEU A 69 88.57 64.70 -2.84
C LEU A 69 88.42 64.49 -4.35
N SER A 70 87.79 63.39 -4.78
CA SER A 70 87.48 63.14 -6.20
C SER A 70 86.45 64.12 -6.77
N TYR A 71 85.51 64.58 -5.93
CA TYR A 71 84.54 65.61 -6.31
C TYR A 71 85.21 66.97 -6.48
N VAL A 72 86.10 67.34 -5.54
CA VAL A 72 86.87 68.59 -5.60
C VAL A 72 87.79 68.63 -6.82
N ALA A 73 88.40 67.49 -7.15
CA ALA A 73 89.19 67.32 -8.37
C ALA A 73 88.37 67.57 -9.65
N SER A 74 87.12 67.10 -9.67
CA SER A 74 86.25 67.16 -10.87
C SER A 74 85.55 68.52 -11.05
N ASN A 75 85.20 69.21 -9.96
CA ASN A 75 84.42 70.46 -9.98
C ASN A 75 85.26 71.67 -9.55
N ARG A 76 86.27 71.99 -10.35
CA ARG A 76 87.29 73.00 -9.98
C ARG A 76 86.75 74.43 -9.90
N GLY A 77 85.91 74.83 -10.85
CA GLY A 77 85.44 76.22 -10.98
C GLY A 77 84.59 76.71 -9.81
N ASP A 78 83.75 75.84 -9.26
CA ASP A 78 82.80 76.19 -8.19
C ASP A 78 83.45 76.17 -6.79
N VAL A 79 84.60 75.53 -6.66
CA VAL A 79 85.19 75.15 -5.37
C VAL A 79 86.49 75.93 -5.06
N GLU A 80 87.16 76.46 -6.09
CA GLU A 80 88.43 77.18 -5.98
C GLU A 80 88.33 78.47 -5.12
N GLY A 81 87.21 79.19 -5.21
CA GLY A 81 87.00 80.43 -4.45
C GLY A 81 86.82 80.23 -2.94
N MET A 82 86.36 79.05 -2.48
CA MET A 82 86.10 78.79 -1.06
C MET A 82 87.17 77.92 -0.38
N LEU A 83 87.86 77.04 -1.12
CA LEU A 83 88.92 76.20 -0.54
C LEU A 83 90.28 76.91 -0.47
N GLY A 84 90.51 77.94 -1.29
CA GLY A 84 91.79 78.64 -1.35
C GLY A 84 92.85 77.91 -2.18
N GLU A 85 93.83 78.67 -2.63
CA GLU A 85 94.80 78.23 -3.64
C GLU A 85 95.71 77.09 -3.14
N ASP A 86 96.10 77.12 -1.87
CA ASP A 86 97.00 76.11 -1.28
C ASP A 86 96.33 74.73 -1.17
N ILE A 87 95.04 74.69 -0.79
CA ILE A 87 94.26 73.44 -0.74
C ILE A 87 94.02 72.91 -2.15
N MET A 88 93.65 73.78 -3.09
CA MET A 88 93.45 73.39 -4.49
C MET A 88 94.74 72.88 -5.12
N ARG A 89 95.89 73.48 -4.82
CA ARG A 89 97.21 73.01 -5.27
C ARG A 89 97.51 71.61 -4.73
N ALA A 90 97.31 71.39 -3.42
CA ALA A 90 97.51 70.08 -2.82
C ALA A 90 96.55 69.01 -3.36
N VAL A 91 95.30 69.37 -3.67
CA VAL A 91 94.32 68.46 -4.32
C VAL A 91 94.75 68.13 -5.74
N ARG A 92 95.28 69.08 -6.52
CA ARG A 92 95.82 68.82 -7.87
C ARG A 92 96.97 67.82 -7.82
N GLU A 93 97.95 68.06 -6.96
CA GLU A 93 99.08 67.13 -6.76
C GLU A 93 98.60 65.73 -6.32
N HIS A 94 97.55 65.67 -5.49
CA HIS A 94 96.94 64.41 -5.09
C HIS A 94 96.29 63.68 -6.26
N GLU A 95 95.55 64.40 -7.10
CA GLU A 95 94.88 63.88 -8.27
C GLU A 95 95.87 63.37 -9.32
N ASP A 96 96.94 64.12 -9.58
CA ASP A 96 98.02 63.71 -10.50
C ASP A 96 98.63 62.38 -10.06
N LEU A 97 98.92 62.23 -8.76
CA LEU A 97 99.42 60.97 -8.20
C LEU A 97 98.40 59.83 -8.33
N CYS A 98 97.11 60.11 -8.12
CA CYS A 98 96.04 59.13 -8.31
C CYS A 98 95.92 58.70 -9.78
N GLN A 99 96.04 59.63 -10.72
CA GLN A 99 95.99 59.36 -12.14
C GLN A 99 97.18 58.49 -12.58
N VAL A 100 98.39 58.81 -12.12
CA VAL A 100 99.60 57.99 -12.35
C VAL A 100 99.42 56.57 -11.80
N LEU A 101 98.78 56.40 -10.63
CA LEU A 101 98.48 55.07 -10.10
C LEU A 101 97.47 54.32 -10.97
N LEU A 102 96.39 54.97 -11.40
CA LEU A 102 95.37 54.38 -12.26
C LEU A 102 95.96 53.93 -13.60
N ASP A 103 96.82 54.76 -14.21
CA ASP A 103 97.48 54.45 -15.48
C ASP A 103 98.49 53.31 -15.32
N ASN A 104 99.26 53.29 -14.23
CA ASN A 104 100.16 52.16 -13.90
C ASN A 104 99.37 50.85 -13.69
N VAL A 105 98.24 50.89 -12.98
CA VAL A 105 97.40 49.71 -12.75
C VAL A 105 96.73 49.25 -14.04
N ARG A 106 96.27 50.17 -14.90
CA ARG A 106 95.71 49.83 -16.21
C ARG A 106 96.76 49.18 -17.11
N CYS A 107 97.96 49.74 -17.17
CA CYS A 107 99.09 49.18 -17.90
C CYS A 107 99.46 47.78 -17.40
N LEU A 108 99.52 47.59 -16.07
CA LEU A 108 99.77 46.30 -15.44
C LEU A 108 98.70 45.26 -15.80
N LYS A 109 97.41 45.61 -15.67
CA LYS A 109 96.30 44.71 -16.03
C LYS A 109 96.34 44.30 -17.50
N GLU A 110 96.65 45.24 -18.38
CA GLU A 110 96.76 44.96 -19.82
C GLU A 110 97.94 44.03 -20.12
N LYS A 111 99.10 44.22 -19.48
CA LYS A 111 100.25 43.31 -19.60
C LYS A 111 99.99 41.93 -19.00
N GLU A 112 99.27 41.86 -17.88
CA GLU A 112 98.85 40.59 -17.26
C GLU A 112 97.86 39.83 -18.17
N ARG A 113 96.91 40.54 -18.79
CA ARG A 113 95.99 39.98 -19.79
C ARG A 113 96.74 39.44 -21.02
N GLN A 114 97.70 40.21 -21.56
CA GLN A 114 98.53 39.81 -22.70
C GLN A 114 99.38 38.57 -22.40
N LEU A 115 99.92 38.46 -21.18
CA LEU A 115 100.61 37.23 -20.74
C LEU A 115 99.66 36.03 -20.66
N GLN A 116 98.43 36.23 -20.19
CA GLN A 116 97.45 35.16 -20.04
C GLN A 116 96.88 34.68 -21.39
N GLU A 117 96.83 35.56 -22.40
CA GLU A 117 96.39 35.23 -23.77
C GLU A 117 97.50 34.61 -24.63
N GLN A 118 98.78 34.82 -24.31
CA GLN A 118 99.94 34.33 -25.08
C GLN A 118 100.67 33.13 -24.45
N ASP A 119 100.11 32.51 -23.41
CA ASP A 119 100.69 31.31 -22.75
C ASP A 119 100.80 30.09 -23.70
N GLU A 120 100.27 30.17 -24.93
CA GLU A 120 100.38 29.14 -25.98
C GLU A 120 101.54 29.37 -26.99
N ALA A 121 102.19 30.54 -27.00
CA ALA A 121 103.27 30.89 -27.96
C ALA A 121 104.67 30.68 -27.36
N LYS A 122 105.47 29.83 -28.02
CA LYS A 122 106.73 29.22 -27.53
C LYS A 122 107.98 30.15 -27.55
N GLU A 123 107.87 31.45 -27.26
CA GLU A 123 109.06 32.30 -27.07
C GLU A 123 109.33 32.54 -25.57
N GLU A 124 110.13 31.64 -24.96
CA GLU A 124 110.52 31.76 -23.54
C GLU A 124 111.25 33.08 -23.21
N GLY A 125 111.92 33.70 -24.18
CA GLY A 125 112.63 34.98 -24.00
C GLY A 125 111.66 36.14 -23.75
N TRP A 126 110.67 36.29 -24.62
CA TRP A 126 109.64 37.32 -24.49
C TRP A 126 108.81 37.15 -23.21
N LEU A 127 108.45 35.91 -22.85
CA LEU A 127 107.74 35.62 -21.59
C LEU A 127 108.56 36.00 -20.35
N ARG A 128 109.87 35.78 -20.36
CA ARG A 128 110.78 36.23 -19.28
C ARG A 128 110.83 37.75 -19.18
N ASP A 129 110.97 38.44 -20.31
CA ASP A 129 111.04 39.92 -20.35
C ASP A 129 109.72 40.57 -19.92
N CYS A 130 108.58 40.02 -20.34
CA CYS A 130 107.25 40.47 -19.92
C CYS A 130 107.01 40.27 -18.42
N ARG A 131 107.41 39.11 -17.86
CA ARG A 131 107.33 38.87 -16.41
C ARG A 131 108.20 39.85 -15.62
N LEU A 132 109.44 40.09 -16.05
CA LEU A 132 110.33 41.07 -15.43
C LEU A 132 109.77 42.50 -15.51
N SER A 133 109.15 42.89 -16.63
CA SER A 133 108.51 44.21 -16.78
C SER A 133 107.32 44.39 -15.82
N ILE A 134 106.51 43.35 -15.64
CA ILE A 134 105.39 43.34 -14.69
C ILE A 134 105.89 43.39 -13.25
N GLU A 135 106.92 42.62 -12.90
CA GLU A 135 107.53 42.65 -11.57
C GLU A 135 108.12 44.03 -11.25
N LEU A 136 108.80 44.65 -12.21
CA LEU A 136 109.33 46.01 -12.07
C LEU A 136 108.21 47.03 -11.84
N GLN A 137 107.12 46.98 -12.62
CA GLN A 137 105.96 47.86 -12.43
C GLN A 137 105.21 47.57 -11.13
N LYS A 138 105.14 46.31 -10.67
CA LYS A 138 104.60 45.97 -9.35
C LYS A 138 105.47 46.55 -8.24
N SER A 139 106.79 46.56 -8.41
CA SER A 139 107.72 47.13 -7.43
C SER A 139 107.64 48.66 -7.32
N SER A 140 107.15 49.36 -8.34
CA SER A 140 106.93 50.81 -8.30
C SER A 140 105.59 51.21 -7.67
N LEU A 141 104.65 50.28 -7.44
CA LEU A 141 103.36 50.58 -6.81
C LEU A 141 103.45 50.93 -5.32
N PRO A 142 104.22 50.21 -4.45
CA PRO A 142 104.33 50.54 -3.04
C PRO A 142 104.78 51.99 -2.74
N PRO A 143 105.85 52.54 -3.35
CA PRO A 143 106.24 53.92 -3.10
C PRO A 143 105.18 54.92 -3.58
N LEU A 144 104.53 54.66 -4.72
CA LEU A 144 103.44 55.50 -5.22
C LEU A 144 102.22 55.49 -4.30
N ARG A 145 101.82 54.32 -3.79
CA ARG A 145 100.76 54.21 -2.76
C ARG A 145 101.11 55.00 -1.51
N GLN A 146 102.39 55.01 -1.12
CA GLN A 146 102.85 55.78 0.03
C GLN A 146 102.78 57.29 -0.23
N GLN A 147 103.21 57.75 -1.42
CA GLN A 147 103.08 59.15 -1.84
C GLN A 147 101.61 59.61 -1.86
N ILE A 148 100.69 58.78 -2.37
CA ILE A 148 99.26 59.06 -2.35
C ILE A 148 98.76 59.18 -0.91
N LYS A 149 99.14 58.26 -0.01
CA LYS A 149 98.77 58.35 1.41
C LYS A 149 99.27 59.64 2.05
N ASP A 150 100.51 60.02 1.79
CA ASP A 150 101.11 61.21 2.40
C ASP A 150 100.53 62.50 1.80
N SER A 151 100.18 62.47 0.51
CA SER A 151 99.41 63.52 -0.17
C SER A 151 97.99 63.64 0.40
N THR A 152 97.24 62.54 0.59
CA THR A 152 95.93 62.56 1.26
C THR A 152 96.05 63.15 2.67
N LYS A 153 97.06 62.74 3.45
CA LYS A 153 97.32 63.33 4.78
C LYS A 153 97.64 64.82 4.71
N ASN A 154 98.34 65.27 3.66
CA ASN A 154 98.67 66.68 3.48
C ASN A 154 97.41 67.50 3.19
N VAL A 155 96.58 67.03 2.25
CA VAL A 155 95.28 67.65 1.93
C VAL A 155 94.37 67.68 3.15
N LEU A 156 94.23 66.56 3.87
CA LEU A 156 93.43 66.50 5.10
C LEU A 156 93.97 67.44 6.19
N ARG A 157 95.30 67.57 6.34
CA ARG A 157 95.89 68.54 7.29
C ARG A 157 95.53 69.98 6.94
N LEU A 158 95.59 70.35 5.66
CA LEU A 158 95.22 71.68 5.18
C LEU A 158 93.71 71.95 5.37
N LEU A 159 92.86 70.97 5.04
CA LEU A 159 91.41 71.06 5.26
C LEU A 159 91.06 71.17 6.75
N LEU A 160 91.67 70.38 7.62
CA LEU A 160 91.42 70.45 9.07
C LEU A 160 91.97 71.72 9.70
N SER A 161 92.99 72.34 9.11
CA SER A 161 93.53 73.64 9.54
C SER A 161 92.61 74.81 9.13
N ASN A 162 91.74 74.61 8.13
CA ASN A 162 90.74 75.59 7.70
C ASN A 162 89.31 75.02 7.86
N PRO A 163 88.67 75.23 9.04
CA PRO A 163 87.38 74.61 9.35
C PRO A 163 86.23 75.09 8.44
N GLN A 164 86.34 76.28 7.83
CA GLN A 164 85.35 76.78 6.88
C GLN A 164 85.41 76.04 5.54
N ALA A 165 86.62 75.70 5.09
CA ALA A 165 86.82 74.88 3.89
C ALA A 165 86.35 73.43 4.12
N ALA A 166 86.64 72.86 5.29
CA ALA A 166 86.18 71.51 5.64
C ALA A 166 84.65 71.41 5.76
N SER A 167 83.99 72.39 6.39
CA SER A 167 82.53 72.39 6.53
C SER A 167 81.82 72.59 5.19
N PHE A 168 82.37 73.44 4.32
CA PHE A 168 81.87 73.60 2.95
C PHE A 168 81.92 72.27 2.18
N LEU A 169 83.03 71.53 2.25
CA LEU A 169 83.13 70.21 1.61
C LEU A 169 82.13 69.21 2.18
N GLN A 170 81.97 69.18 3.50
CA GLN A 170 81.01 68.28 4.14
C GLN A 170 79.57 68.54 3.71
N MET A 171 79.21 69.76 3.29
CA MET A 171 77.89 70.05 2.71
C MET A 171 77.70 69.51 1.29
N GLN A 172 78.78 69.16 0.59
CA GLN A 172 78.76 68.63 -0.78
C GLN A 172 78.69 67.10 -0.81
N THR A 173 77.87 66.50 0.05
CA THR A 173 77.75 65.03 0.20
C THR A 173 77.29 64.30 -1.07
N GLN A 174 76.59 65.00 -1.97
CA GLN A 174 76.14 64.48 -3.26
C GLN A 174 77.29 64.20 -4.24
N GLY A 175 78.48 64.73 -3.96
CA GLY A 175 79.69 64.50 -4.76
C GLY A 175 80.36 63.15 -4.57
N ARG A 176 79.90 62.34 -3.59
CA ARG A 176 80.51 61.03 -3.29
C ARG A 176 80.07 59.95 -4.27
N SER A 177 80.94 58.97 -4.52
CA SER A 177 80.52 57.74 -5.20
C SER A 177 79.61 56.89 -4.30
N ALA A 178 78.83 56.00 -4.90
CA ALA A 178 77.93 55.11 -4.16
C ALA A 178 78.69 54.20 -3.17
N GLU A 179 79.85 53.71 -3.57
CA GLU A 179 80.73 52.88 -2.74
C GLU A 179 81.31 53.66 -1.57
N ALA A 180 81.71 54.92 -1.80
CA ALA A 180 82.21 55.80 -0.76
C ALA A 180 81.10 56.16 0.25
N GLN A 181 79.88 56.39 -0.21
CA GLN A 181 78.73 56.64 0.67
C GLN A 181 78.38 55.40 1.50
N SER A 182 78.33 54.20 0.90
CA SER A 182 78.10 52.94 1.61
C SER A 182 79.15 52.68 2.71
N LEU A 183 80.41 53.04 2.47
CA LEU A 183 81.46 52.95 3.48
C LEU A 183 81.21 53.90 4.66
N VAL A 184 80.82 55.15 4.40
CA VAL A 184 80.49 56.13 5.44
C VAL A 184 79.26 55.67 6.24
N ASP A 185 78.22 55.15 5.59
CA ASP A 185 77.03 54.62 6.24
C ASP A 185 77.38 53.43 7.16
N SER A 186 78.20 52.49 6.66
CA SER A 186 78.67 51.34 7.44
C SER A 186 79.49 51.76 8.67
N LEU A 187 80.32 52.81 8.55
CA LEU A 187 81.07 53.36 9.68
C LEU A 187 80.14 54.04 10.70
N ASN A 188 79.06 54.68 10.26
CA ASN A 188 78.05 55.26 11.13
C ASN A 188 77.21 54.18 11.84
N GLU A 189 76.90 53.07 11.17
CA GLU A 189 76.29 51.89 11.81
C GLU A 189 77.21 51.28 12.87
N LEU A 190 78.50 51.11 12.54
CA LEU A 190 79.50 50.63 13.48
C LEU A 190 79.63 51.56 14.69
N ARG A 191 79.60 52.88 14.48
CA ARG A 191 79.55 53.88 15.55
C ARG A 191 78.34 53.66 16.45
N GLY A 192 77.15 53.47 15.90
CA GLY A 192 75.94 53.17 16.66
C GLY A 192 76.06 51.89 17.49
N PHE A 193 76.53 50.80 16.86
CA PHE A 193 76.75 49.52 17.53
C PHE A 193 77.78 49.62 18.67
N LEU A 194 78.93 50.25 18.42
CA LEU A 194 79.97 50.42 19.44
C LEU A 194 79.49 51.30 20.59
N PHE A 195 78.71 52.34 20.30
CA PHE A 195 78.10 53.17 21.33
C PHE A 195 77.18 52.35 22.25
N GLU A 196 76.29 51.53 21.68
CA GLU A 196 75.44 50.64 22.47
C GLU A 196 76.26 49.64 23.30
N LYS A 197 77.30 49.03 22.71
CA LYS A 197 78.18 48.09 23.41
C LYS A 197 78.95 48.74 24.55
N LEU A 198 79.41 49.97 24.37
CA LEU A 198 80.10 50.73 25.41
C LEU A 198 79.15 51.24 26.51
N LEU A 199 77.84 51.38 26.21
CA LEU A 199 76.81 51.68 27.19
C LEU A 199 76.38 50.44 28.00
N THR A 200 76.48 49.24 27.43
CA THR A 200 76.12 48.01 28.13
C THR A 200 77.13 47.64 29.21
N SER A 201 76.64 47.48 30.45
CA SER A 201 77.44 46.93 31.55
C SER A 201 77.70 45.42 31.33
N PRO A 202 78.84 44.86 31.78
CA PRO A 202 79.07 43.41 31.78
C PRO A 202 77.98 42.63 32.52
N MET A 203 77.38 43.22 33.56
CA MET A 203 76.25 42.60 34.26
C MET A 203 75.00 42.57 33.37
N GLU A 204 74.64 43.70 32.75
CA GLU A 204 73.50 43.77 31.83
C GLU A 204 73.65 42.82 30.65
N ALA A 205 74.87 42.63 30.12
CA ALA A 205 75.13 41.68 29.06
C ALA A 205 74.89 40.22 29.50
N ARG A 206 75.26 39.88 30.75
CA ARG A 206 74.99 38.57 31.34
C ARG A 206 73.50 38.37 31.59
N ASP A 207 72.81 39.36 32.13
CA ASP A 207 71.37 39.32 32.39
C ASP A 207 70.59 39.12 31.08
N LYS A 208 70.98 39.83 30.00
CA LYS A 208 70.42 39.65 28.65
C LYS A 208 70.65 38.23 28.13
N ALA A 209 71.84 37.68 28.30
CA ALA A 209 72.17 36.34 27.84
C ALA A 209 71.38 35.26 28.60
N GLN A 210 71.27 35.39 29.93
CA GLN A 210 70.46 34.51 30.76
C GLN A 210 68.98 34.58 30.39
N PHE A 211 68.45 35.78 30.20
CA PHE A 211 67.07 35.98 29.78
C PHE A 211 66.76 35.30 28.44
N ILE A 212 67.62 35.46 27.43
CA ILE A 212 67.48 34.78 26.13
C ILE A 212 67.53 33.26 26.32
N GLN A 213 68.43 32.77 27.18
CA GLN A 213 68.56 31.34 27.46
C GLN A 213 67.29 30.78 28.11
N ASP A 214 66.72 31.48 29.10
CA ASP A 214 65.51 31.04 29.79
C ASP A 214 64.29 31.04 28.87
N ILE A 215 64.15 32.07 28.02
CA ILE A 215 63.13 32.09 26.96
C ILE A 215 63.33 30.90 26.01
N SER A 216 64.57 30.63 25.59
CA SER A 216 64.85 29.52 24.65
C SER A 216 64.47 28.16 25.24
N LYS A 217 64.75 27.94 26.54
CA LYS A 217 64.35 26.73 27.27
C LYS A 217 62.84 26.63 27.37
N GLN A 218 62.17 27.71 27.76
CA GLN A 218 60.72 27.75 27.86
C GLN A 218 60.05 27.49 26.51
N ASN A 219 60.55 28.08 25.44
CA ASN A 219 60.06 27.84 24.09
C ASN A 219 60.27 26.39 23.66
N SER A 220 61.41 25.78 23.97
CA SER A 220 61.66 24.36 23.68
C SER A 220 60.69 23.44 24.44
N MET A 221 60.41 23.72 25.72
CA MET A 221 59.43 22.95 26.49
C MET A 221 58.00 23.13 25.95
N ASN A 222 57.63 24.37 25.61
CA ASN A 222 56.33 24.65 25.00
C ASN A 222 56.18 23.93 23.66
N GLN A 223 57.23 23.89 22.84
CA GLN A 223 57.22 23.17 21.57
C GLN A 223 56.99 21.67 21.78
N GLN A 224 57.68 21.06 22.76
CA GLN A 224 57.45 19.64 23.09
C GLN A 224 56.00 19.37 23.51
N ILE A 225 55.40 20.27 24.30
CA ILE A 225 53.99 20.14 24.70
C ILE A 225 53.08 20.25 23.48
N ILE A 226 53.32 21.21 22.59
CA ILE A 226 52.58 21.36 21.34
C ILE A 226 52.68 20.07 20.51
N ASP A 227 53.89 19.56 20.30
CA ASP A 227 54.12 18.34 19.52
C ASP A 227 53.39 17.14 20.15
N THR A 228 53.38 17.00 21.48
CA THR A 228 52.62 15.93 22.16
C THR A 228 51.11 16.08 21.96
N LEU A 229 50.57 17.30 22.07
CA LEU A 229 49.14 17.55 21.89
C LEU A 229 48.71 17.37 20.43
N GLU A 230 49.55 17.75 19.47
CA GLU A 230 49.32 17.51 18.05
C GLU A 230 49.29 16.01 17.76
N ASN A 231 50.23 15.24 18.30
CA ASN A 231 50.23 13.79 18.17
C ASN A 231 48.96 13.15 18.79
N GLU A 232 48.58 13.53 20.01
CA GLU A 232 47.34 13.05 20.65
C GLU A 232 46.10 13.41 19.83
N LEU A 233 46.03 14.62 19.26
CA LEU A 233 44.95 15.04 18.39
C LEU A 233 44.89 14.16 17.14
N THR A 234 46.02 13.90 16.49
CA THR A 234 46.06 13.07 15.28
C THR A 234 45.62 11.62 15.56
N GLU A 235 46.05 11.03 16.68
CA GLU A 235 45.61 9.68 17.07
C GLU A 235 44.11 9.64 17.37
N ARG A 236 43.59 10.62 18.11
CA ARG A 236 42.14 10.71 18.38
C ARG A 236 41.30 10.91 17.12
N MET A 237 41.83 11.66 16.14
CA MET A 237 41.18 11.83 14.85
C MET A 237 41.16 10.51 14.05
N LYS A 238 42.24 9.73 14.09
CA LYS A 238 42.28 8.39 13.46
C LYS A 238 41.32 7.42 14.14
N ASP A 239 41.28 7.38 15.47
CA ASP A 239 40.35 6.54 16.23
C ASP A 239 38.89 6.87 15.87
N ARG A 240 38.54 8.16 15.89
CA ARG A 240 37.22 8.64 15.48
C ARG A 240 36.89 8.26 14.03
N GLN A 241 37.86 8.38 13.12
CA GLN A 241 37.68 8.01 11.73
C GLN A 241 37.41 6.51 11.58
N ALA A 242 38.15 5.67 12.29
CA ALA A 242 37.94 4.21 12.31
C ALA A 242 36.58 3.82 12.92
N GLU A 243 36.10 4.53 13.96
CA GLU A 243 34.75 4.35 14.49
C GLU A 243 33.68 4.74 13.48
N MET A 244 33.80 5.89 12.81
CA MET A 244 32.87 6.31 11.75
C MET A 244 32.83 5.31 10.59
N GLU A 245 33.97 4.71 10.22
CA GLU A 245 34.02 3.67 9.19
C GLU A 245 33.27 2.40 9.61
N LYS A 246 33.42 1.96 10.87
CA LYS A 246 32.65 0.84 11.44
C LYS A 246 31.15 1.13 11.46
N GLU A 247 30.75 2.32 11.92
CA GLU A 247 29.34 2.73 11.92
C GLU A 247 28.77 2.80 10.50
N ASN A 248 29.52 3.35 9.54
CA ASN A 248 29.11 3.39 8.13
C ASN A 248 28.93 1.99 7.55
N PHE A 249 29.80 1.04 7.91
CA PHE A 249 29.64 -0.35 7.51
C PHE A 249 28.35 -0.97 8.07
N VAL A 250 28.07 -0.78 9.36
CA VAL A 250 26.81 -1.25 9.99
C VAL A 250 25.59 -0.61 9.33
N ILE A 251 25.64 0.69 9.02
CA ILE A 251 24.56 1.38 8.30
C ILE A 251 24.35 0.74 6.92
N GLN A 252 25.41 0.39 6.20
CA GLN A 252 25.30 -0.26 4.91
C GLN A 252 24.70 -1.67 5.01
N GLU A 253 25.10 -2.45 6.01
CA GLU A 253 24.49 -3.76 6.28
C GLU A 253 23.01 -3.63 6.62
N LEU A 254 22.63 -2.70 7.50
CA LEU A 254 21.23 -2.46 7.86
C LEU A 254 20.39 -1.99 6.67
N LYS A 255 20.94 -1.14 5.80
CA LYS A 255 20.29 -0.74 4.53
C LYS A 255 20.06 -1.94 3.63
N ASN A 256 21.04 -2.85 3.52
CA ASN A 256 20.91 -4.07 2.72
C ASN A 256 19.85 -5.01 3.30
N HIS A 257 19.85 -5.24 4.61
CA HIS A 257 18.83 -6.04 5.28
C HIS A 257 17.43 -5.45 5.11
N LEU A 258 17.27 -4.14 5.29
CA LEU A 258 16.00 -3.46 5.08
C LEU A 258 15.51 -3.63 3.64
N HIS A 259 16.39 -3.46 2.65
CA HIS A 259 16.04 -3.67 1.25
C HIS A 259 15.60 -5.12 0.97
N GLN A 260 16.28 -6.11 1.56
CA GLN A 260 15.90 -7.52 1.43
C GLN A 260 14.53 -7.82 2.07
N VAL A 261 14.27 -7.29 3.27
CA VAL A 261 12.98 -7.45 3.97
C VAL A 261 11.85 -6.81 3.18
N LEU A 262 12.05 -5.60 2.66
CA LEU A 262 11.07 -4.92 1.80
C LEU A 262 10.78 -5.72 0.54
N LYS A 263 11.82 -6.19 -0.16
CA LYS A 263 11.64 -7.03 -1.35
C LYS A 263 10.93 -8.34 -1.04
N PHE A 264 11.23 -8.97 0.09
CA PHE A 264 10.55 -10.20 0.51
C PHE A 264 9.09 -9.94 0.86
N SER A 265 8.78 -8.87 1.60
CA SER A 265 7.42 -8.53 1.99
C SER A 265 6.56 -8.13 0.81
N GLU A 266 7.09 -7.35 -0.15
CA GLU A 266 6.40 -7.00 -1.39
C GLU A 266 6.04 -8.25 -2.21
N ASN A 267 7.00 -9.18 -2.35
CA ASN A 267 6.76 -10.44 -3.06
C ASN A 267 5.75 -11.34 -2.34
N SER A 268 5.81 -11.42 -1.01
CA SER A 268 4.85 -12.16 -0.20
C SER A 268 3.45 -11.55 -0.35
N LEU A 269 3.32 -10.23 -0.23
CA LEU A 269 2.05 -9.53 -0.37
C LEU A 269 1.45 -9.73 -1.77
N LEU A 270 2.28 -9.64 -2.81
CA LEU A 270 1.84 -9.90 -4.19
C LEU A 270 1.29 -11.32 -4.35
N ARG A 271 2.00 -12.33 -3.81
CA ARG A 271 1.54 -13.73 -3.85
C ARG A 271 0.23 -13.92 -3.11
N THR A 272 0.15 -13.44 -1.86
CA THR A 272 -1.06 -13.54 -1.05
C THR A 272 -2.24 -12.85 -1.73
N LYS A 273 -2.03 -11.67 -2.33
CA LYS A 273 -3.07 -10.98 -3.09
C LYS A 273 -3.54 -11.79 -4.30
N GLN A 274 -2.61 -12.35 -5.08
CA GLN A 274 -2.97 -13.18 -6.24
C GLN A 274 -3.69 -14.47 -5.85
N GLU A 275 -3.29 -15.11 -4.75
CA GLU A 275 -3.96 -16.30 -4.20
C GLU A 275 -5.37 -15.95 -3.70
N ALA A 276 -5.53 -14.85 -2.96
CA ALA A 276 -6.83 -14.36 -2.52
C ALA A 276 -7.76 -14.03 -3.71
N GLU A 277 -7.25 -13.36 -4.75
CA GLU A 277 -8.03 -13.08 -5.97
C GLU A 277 -8.43 -14.36 -6.72
N LYS A 278 -7.54 -15.35 -6.81
CA LYS A 278 -7.87 -16.66 -7.40
C LYS A 278 -8.95 -17.37 -6.60
N GLN A 279 -8.83 -17.39 -5.27
CA GLN A 279 -9.82 -17.99 -4.38
C GLN A 279 -11.17 -17.28 -4.50
N GLN A 280 -11.19 -15.95 -4.48
CA GLN A 280 -12.40 -15.15 -4.65
C GLN A 280 -13.09 -15.47 -5.99
N ARG A 281 -12.33 -15.58 -7.09
CA ARG A 281 -12.89 -15.95 -8.40
C ARG A 281 -13.47 -17.37 -8.40
N ALA A 282 -12.81 -18.32 -7.74
CA ALA A 282 -13.31 -19.68 -7.61
C ALA A 282 -14.61 -19.72 -6.79
N ASP A 283 -14.65 -19.03 -5.66
CA ASP A 283 -15.82 -18.94 -4.77
C ASP A 283 -16.99 -18.25 -5.47
N PHE A 284 -16.73 -17.19 -6.23
CA PHE A 284 -17.74 -16.51 -7.04
C PHE A 284 -18.36 -17.46 -8.07
N ARG A 285 -17.55 -18.22 -8.82
CA ARG A 285 -18.03 -19.21 -9.80
C ARG A 285 -18.82 -20.33 -9.12
N ALA A 286 -18.34 -20.84 -7.99
CA ALA A 286 -19.04 -21.86 -7.22
C ALA A 286 -20.39 -21.34 -6.71
N SER A 287 -20.45 -20.09 -6.26
CA SER A 287 -21.67 -19.43 -5.85
C SER A 287 -22.65 -19.26 -7.03
N GLN A 288 -22.17 -18.79 -8.17
CA GLN A 288 -22.98 -18.65 -9.39
C GLN A 288 -23.56 -19.99 -9.85
N ALA A 289 -22.77 -21.07 -9.80
CA ALA A 289 -23.24 -22.42 -10.12
C ALA A 289 -24.32 -22.90 -9.13
N ARG A 290 -24.17 -22.63 -7.83
CA ARG A 290 -25.21 -22.93 -6.83
C ARG A 290 -26.50 -22.16 -7.09
N VAL A 291 -26.39 -20.86 -7.39
CA VAL A 291 -27.56 -20.03 -7.72
C VAL A 291 -28.28 -20.57 -8.95
N ALA A 292 -27.55 -20.90 -10.03
CA ALA A 292 -28.13 -21.47 -11.23
C ALA A 292 -28.84 -22.81 -10.95
N LYS A 293 -28.23 -23.68 -10.12
CA LYS A 293 -28.84 -24.94 -9.70
C LYS A 293 -30.14 -24.72 -8.93
N ILE A 294 -30.14 -23.82 -7.94
CA ILE A 294 -31.34 -23.50 -7.15
C ILE A 294 -32.44 -22.89 -8.04
N GLN A 295 -32.08 -22.01 -8.97
CA GLN A 295 -33.04 -21.46 -9.93
C GLN A 295 -33.68 -22.54 -10.81
N GLN A 296 -32.89 -23.52 -11.26
CA GLN A 296 -33.41 -24.66 -12.00
C GLN A 296 -34.34 -25.53 -11.14
N GLU A 297 -33.98 -25.81 -9.89
CA GLU A 297 -34.82 -26.54 -8.93
C GLU A 297 -36.15 -25.81 -8.66
N ILE A 298 -36.13 -24.48 -8.52
CA ILE A 298 -37.34 -23.66 -8.37
C ILE A 298 -38.25 -23.82 -9.58
N LEU A 299 -37.73 -23.72 -10.81
CA LEU A 299 -38.53 -23.88 -12.03
C LEU A 299 -39.11 -25.30 -12.14
N GLN A 300 -38.33 -26.32 -11.79
CA GLN A 300 -38.79 -27.70 -11.76
C GLN A 300 -39.93 -27.88 -10.76
N LEU A 301 -39.77 -27.40 -9.52
CA LEU A 301 -40.81 -27.48 -8.49
C LEU A 301 -42.06 -26.71 -8.90
N GLN A 302 -41.93 -25.53 -9.51
CA GLN A 302 -43.07 -24.79 -10.05
C GLN A 302 -43.83 -25.59 -11.11
N SER A 303 -43.11 -26.24 -12.03
CA SER A 303 -43.73 -27.10 -13.05
C SER A 303 -44.43 -28.32 -12.44
N GLN A 304 -43.84 -28.94 -11.41
CA GLN A 304 -44.43 -30.07 -10.68
C GLN A 304 -45.71 -29.66 -9.95
N VAL A 305 -45.69 -28.51 -9.26
CA VAL A 305 -46.88 -27.96 -8.60
C VAL A 305 -47.98 -27.69 -9.61
N PHE A 306 -47.64 -27.09 -10.77
CA PHE A 306 -48.62 -26.87 -11.83
C PHE A 306 -49.23 -28.18 -12.35
N SER A 307 -48.40 -29.21 -12.62
CA SER A 307 -48.88 -30.54 -13.05
C SER A 307 -49.83 -31.14 -12.02
N LEU A 308 -49.42 -31.20 -10.76
CA LEU A 308 -50.24 -31.75 -9.67
C LEU A 308 -51.56 -30.98 -9.48
N VAL A 309 -51.56 -29.66 -9.64
CA VAL A 309 -52.78 -28.86 -9.60
C VAL A 309 -53.72 -29.21 -10.75
N MET A 310 -53.18 -29.40 -11.96
CA MET A 310 -53.97 -29.80 -13.12
C MET A 310 -54.54 -31.22 -12.98
N GLU A 311 -53.71 -32.18 -12.58
CA GLU A 311 -54.12 -33.56 -12.30
C GLU A 311 -55.21 -33.62 -11.22
N ASN A 312 -55.04 -32.89 -10.11
CA ASN A 312 -56.05 -32.82 -9.05
C ASN A 312 -57.35 -32.20 -9.55
N ARG A 313 -57.28 -31.14 -10.38
CA ARG A 313 -58.47 -30.50 -10.95
C ARG A 313 -59.21 -31.45 -11.90
N GLU A 314 -58.50 -32.23 -12.70
CA GLU A 314 -59.09 -33.26 -13.57
C GLU A 314 -59.71 -34.39 -12.75
N ALA A 315 -59.02 -34.88 -11.72
CA ALA A 315 -59.53 -35.89 -10.80
C ALA A 315 -60.79 -35.41 -10.08
N GLU A 316 -60.80 -34.16 -9.59
CA GLU A 316 -61.96 -33.53 -8.97
C GLU A 316 -63.14 -33.42 -9.95
N GLN A 317 -62.90 -33.00 -11.20
CA GLN A 317 -63.95 -32.97 -12.23
C GLN A 317 -64.50 -34.36 -12.55
N ALA A 318 -63.63 -35.38 -12.60
CA ALA A 318 -64.04 -36.76 -12.80
C ALA A 318 -64.92 -37.25 -11.64
N LEU A 319 -64.56 -36.96 -10.40
CA LEU A 319 -65.37 -37.25 -9.21
C LEU A 319 -66.71 -36.52 -9.24
N ARG A 320 -66.74 -35.23 -9.63
CA ARG A 320 -68.00 -34.48 -9.80
C ARG A 320 -68.91 -35.12 -10.86
N LYS A 321 -68.35 -35.65 -11.95
CA LYS A 321 -69.12 -36.39 -12.97
C LYS A 321 -69.65 -37.71 -12.42
N LYS A 322 -68.82 -38.47 -11.68
CA LYS A 322 -69.26 -39.70 -10.99
C LYS A 322 -70.39 -39.43 -10.02
N TYR A 323 -70.25 -38.42 -9.16
CA TYR A 323 -71.29 -38.01 -8.21
C TYR A 323 -72.61 -37.66 -8.92
N LYS A 324 -72.55 -36.94 -10.06
CA LYS A 324 -73.76 -36.67 -10.87
C LYS A 324 -74.44 -37.96 -11.35
N VAL A 325 -73.66 -38.90 -11.87
CA VAL A 325 -74.19 -40.20 -12.31
C VAL A 325 -74.74 -41.01 -11.12
N GLU A 326 -74.05 -41.01 -9.97
CA GLU A 326 -74.53 -41.64 -8.74
C GLU A 326 -75.86 -41.02 -8.29
N THR A 327 -76.00 -39.70 -8.29
CA THR A 327 -77.28 -39.03 -7.97
C THR A 327 -78.37 -39.33 -9.00
N GLU A 328 -78.04 -39.48 -10.29
CA GLU A 328 -79.00 -39.90 -11.31
C GLU A 328 -79.45 -41.36 -11.07
N ILE A 329 -78.54 -42.26 -10.71
CA ILE A 329 -78.85 -43.65 -10.35
C ILE A 329 -79.74 -43.69 -9.11
N GLU A 330 -79.40 -42.94 -8.04
CA GLU A 330 -80.24 -42.85 -6.84
C GLU A 330 -81.65 -42.36 -7.19
N ASN A 331 -81.79 -41.38 -8.08
CA ASN A 331 -83.10 -40.92 -8.56
C ASN A 331 -83.86 -42.02 -9.32
N TRP A 332 -83.17 -42.83 -10.14
CA TRP A 332 -83.78 -43.97 -10.83
C TRP A 332 -84.19 -45.09 -9.87
N ILE A 333 -83.38 -45.36 -8.84
CA ILE A 333 -83.73 -46.30 -7.78
C ILE A 333 -84.97 -45.82 -7.03
N GLN A 334 -85.02 -44.55 -6.62
CA GLN A 334 -86.19 -43.98 -5.95
C GLN A 334 -87.46 -44.09 -6.82
N LYS A 335 -87.36 -43.78 -8.12
CA LYS A 335 -88.49 -43.98 -9.05
C LYS A 335 -88.91 -45.43 -9.15
N TYR A 336 -87.97 -46.34 -9.32
CA TYR A 336 -88.25 -47.77 -9.39
C TYR A 336 -88.90 -48.29 -8.10
N ASP A 337 -88.38 -47.92 -6.93
CA ASP A 337 -88.95 -48.30 -5.64
C ASP A 337 -90.37 -47.75 -5.47
N THR A 338 -90.63 -46.52 -5.93
CA THR A 338 -91.96 -45.91 -5.91
C THR A 338 -92.91 -46.65 -6.84
N GLU A 339 -92.53 -46.85 -8.11
CA GLU A 339 -93.34 -47.55 -9.12
C GLU A 339 -93.60 -49.01 -8.74
N MET A 340 -92.59 -49.72 -8.21
CA MET A 340 -92.75 -51.08 -7.70
C MET A 340 -93.65 -51.11 -6.45
N GLY A 341 -93.53 -50.12 -5.57
CA GLY A 341 -94.43 -49.95 -4.43
C GLY A 341 -95.88 -49.77 -4.86
N GLU A 342 -96.13 -48.86 -5.81
CA GLU A 342 -97.45 -48.65 -6.41
C GLU A 342 -97.99 -49.94 -7.07
N LYS A 343 -97.14 -50.66 -7.81
CA LYS A 343 -97.54 -51.94 -8.45
C LYS A 343 -97.82 -53.04 -7.43
N GLN A 344 -97.09 -53.08 -6.33
CA GLN A 344 -97.33 -54.02 -5.24
C GLN A 344 -98.65 -53.69 -4.53
N GLU A 345 -98.94 -52.41 -4.28
CA GLU A 345 -100.23 -51.96 -3.74
C GLU A 345 -101.38 -52.33 -4.67
N GLU A 346 -101.26 -52.06 -5.98
CA GLU A 346 -102.24 -52.49 -6.99
C GLU A 346 -102.44 -54.02 -6.98
N PHE A 347 -101.36 -54.79 -6.85
CA PHE A 347 -101.42 -56.25 -6.80
C PHE A 347 -102.11 -56.74 -5.51
N GLU A 348 -101.80 -56.16 -4.36
CA GLU A 348 -102.43 -56.48 -3.08
C GLU A 348 -103.93 -56.15 -3.08
N ASP A 349 -104.31 -55.02 -3.69
CA ASP A 349 -105.71 -54.65 -3.94
C ASP A 349 -106.41 -55.68 -4.83
N LEU A 350 -105.79 -56.07 -5.95
CA LEU A 350 -106.33 -57.11 -6.83
C LEU A 350 -106.43 -58.47 -6.13
N GLU A 351 -105.44 -58.85 -5.32
CA GLU A 351 -105.50 -60.06 -4.50
C GLU A 351 -106.60 -59.99 -3.45
N ALA A 352 -106.86 -58.82 -2.86
CA ALA A 352 -107.97 -58.60 -1.95
C ALA A 352 -109.31 -58.83 -2.65
N VAL A 353 -109.50 -58.21 -3.82
CA VAL A 353 -110.68 -58.43 -4.67
C VAL A 353 -110.80 -59.91 -5.04
N HIS A 354 -109.73 -60.56 -5.50
CA HIS A 354 -109.75 -61.98 -5.85
C HIS A 354 -110.08 -62.88 -4.65
N ARG A 355 -109.62 -62.55 -3.44
CA ARG A 355 -110.00 -63.26 -2.20
C ARG A 355 -111.48 -63.10 -1.92
N GLU A 356 -112.04 -61.90 -2.05
CA GLU A 356 -113.47 -61.64 -1.89
C GLU A 356 -114.30 -62.38 -2.96
N GLU A 357 -113.88 -62.32 -4.22
CA GLU A 357 -114.49 -63.08 -5.33
C GLU A 357 -114.44 -64.59 -5.07
N LYS A 358 -113.34 -65.10 -4.51
CA LYS A 358 -113.23 -66.53 -4.14
C LYS A 358 -114.20 -66.91 -3.02
N ILE A 359 -114.35 -66.07 -2.00
CA ILE A 359 -115.34 -66.28 -0.92
C ILE A 359 -116.76 -66.27 -1.49
N THR A 360 -117.11 -65.26 -2.29
CA THR A 360 -118.44 -65.17 -2.91
C THR A 360 -118.70 -66.35 -3.85
N LEU A 361 -117.70 -66.84 -4.57
CA LEU A 361 -117.80 -68.03 -5.41
C LEU A 361 -118.02 -69.31 -4.58
N GLU A 362 -117.33 -69.46 -3.44
CA GLU A 362 -117.58 -70.57 -2.51
C GLU A 362 -118.99 -70.51 -1.92
N GLU A 363 -119.48 -69.33 -1.53
CA GLU A 363 -120.86 -69.14 -1.10
C GLU A 363 -121.85 -69.49 -2.21
N LEU A 364 -121.58 -69.07 -3.45
CA LEU A 364 -122.42 -69.40 -4.61
C LEU A 364 -122.42 -70.90 -4.91
N LYS A 365 -121.27 -71.58 -4.77
CA LYS A 365 -121.16 -73.04 -4.85
C LYS A 365 -121.99 -73.73 -3.77
N ARG A 366 -121.93 -73.28 -2.52
CA ARG A 366 -122.77 -73.82 -1.44
C ARG A 366 -124.26 -73.64 -1.75
N LYS A 367 -124.67 -72.44 -2.21
CA LYS A 367 -126.05 -72.17 -2.66
C LYS A 367 -126.47 -73.08 -3.82
N HIS A 368 -125.59 -73.28 -4.81
CA HIS A 368 -125.83 -74.18 -5.94
C HIS A 368 -125.98 -75.63 -5.48
N GLN A 369 -125.18 -76.08 -4.51
CA GLN A 369 -125.23 -77.44 -3.98
C GLN A 369 -126.56 -77.71 -3.25
N VAL A 370 -127.04 -76.76 -2.45
CA VAL A 370 -128.39 -76.81 -1.85
C VAL A 370 -129.46 -76.88 -2.94
N LEU A 371 -129.38 -76.03 -3.97
CA LEU A 371 -130.32 -76.07 -5.09
C LEU A 371 -130.30 -77.42 -5.83
N VAL A 372 -129.13 -78.05 -6.00
CA VAL A 372 -129.01 -79.37 -6.62
C VAL A 372 -129.67 -80.45 -5.75
N GLU A 373 -129.48 -80.41 -4.43
CA GLU A 373 -130.15 -81.31 -3.48
C GLU A 373 -131.67 -81.13 -3.53
N GLU A 374 -132.17 -79.89 -3.55
CA GLU A 374 -133.60 -79.59 -3.72
C GLU A 374 -134.13 -80.09 -5.08
N PHE A 375 -133.37 -79.94 -6.17
CA PHE A 375 -133.73 -80.47 -7.49
C PHE A 375 -133.84 -82.00 -7.49
N VAL A 376 -132.96 -82.70 -6.76
CA VAL A 376 -133.02 -84.17 -6.60
C VAL A 376 -134.26 -84.56 -5.80
N GLN A 377 -134.53 -83.88 -4.68
CA GLN A 377 -135.72 -84.14 -3.85
C GLN A 377 -137.03 -83.95 -4.64
N ILE A 378 -137.17 -82.87 -5.41
CA ILE A 378 -138.35 -82.63 -6.25
C ILE A 378 -138.51 -83.74 -7.30
N ARG A 379 -137.40 -84.20 -7.89
CA ARG A 379 -137.43 -85.27 -8.91
C ARG A 379 -137.87 -86.60 -8.31
N GLU A 380 -137.35 -86.94 -7.14
CA GLU A 380 -137.72 -88.16 -6.39
C GLU A 380 -139.19 -88.11 -5.94
N GLU A 381 -139.66 -86.97 -5.43
CA GLU A 381 -141.07 -86.77 -5.08
C GLU A 381 -142.01 -86.94 -6.30
N GLN A 382 -141.61 -86.45 -7.48
CA GLN A 382 -142.38 -86.66 -8.70
C GLN A 382 -142.41 -88.12 -9.15
N GLU A 383 -141.29 -88.85 -9.04
CA GLU A 383 -141.26 -90.28 -9.36
C GLU A 383 -142.16 -91.10 -8.43
N ILE A 384 -142.14 -90.83 -7.13
CA ILE A 384 -143.00 -91.48 -6.12
C ILE A 384 -144.48 -91.19 -6.38
N ASN A 385 -144.84 -89.95 -6.72
CA ASN A 385 -146.22 -89.59 -7.06
C ASN A 385 -146.69 -90.25 -8.37
N SER A 386 -145.80 -90.44 -9.35
CA SER A 386 -146.16 -91.16 -10.58
C SER A 386 -146.43 -92.65 -10.31
N LYS A 387 -145.62 -93.30 -9.47
CA LYS A 387 -145.79 -94.72 -9.08
C LYS A 387 -147.10 -94.95 -8.33
N LYS A 388 -147.44 -94.07 -7.38
CA LYS A 388 -148.73 -94.14 -6.65
C LYS A 388 -149.95 -93.97 -7.56
N ARG A 389 -149.87 -93.15 -8.61
CA ARG A 389 -150.96 -93.00 -9.60
C ARG A 389 -151.13 -94.27 -10.44
N MET A 390 -150.03 -94.87 -10.87
CA MET A 390 -150.05 -96.12 -11.66
C MET A 390 -150.63 -97.31 -10.87
N GLU A 391 -150.32 -97.42 -9.58
CA GLU A 391 -150.88 -98.48 -8.70
C GLU A 391 -152.39 -98.32 -8.50
N ALA A 392 -152.88 -97.09 -8.27
CA ALA A 392 -154.32 -96.82 -8.12
C ALA A 392 -155.12 -97.10 -9.41
N GLU A 393 -154.54 -96.84 -10.59
CA GLU A 393 -155.17 -97.17 -11.88
C GLU A 393 -155.31 -98.69 -12.08
N GLN A 394 -154.32 -99.48 -11.64
CA GLN A 394 -154.38 -100.95 -11.72
C GLN A 394 -155.47 -101.53 -10.81
N GLU A 395 -155.62 -101.02 -9.59
CA GLU A 395 -156.68 -101.46 -8.65
C GLU A 395 -158.09 -101.15 -9.17
N MET A 396 -158.29 -99.99 -9.81
CA MET A 396 -159.57 -99.64 -10.45
C MET A 396 -159.94 -100.59 -11.59
N VAL A 397 -158.97 -101.04 -12.38
CA VAL A 397 -159.20 -102.02 -13.47
C VAL A 397 -159.63 -103.39 -12.91
N HIS A 398 -159.06 -103.82 -11.77
CA HIS A 398 -159.47 -105.06 -11.09
C HIS A 398 -160.90 -105.01 -10.55
N MET A 399 -161.30 -103.88 -9.95
CA MET A 399 -162.67 -103.65 -9.45
C MET A 399 -163.72 -103.70 -10.59
N VAL A 400 -163.42 -103.12 -11.75
CA VAL A 400 -164.33 -103.08 -12.91
C VAL A 400 -164.50 -104.47 -13.56
N ARG A 401 -163.42 -105.27 -13.62
CA ARG A 401 -163.45 -106.66 -14.10
C ARG A 401 -164.28 -107.59 -13.20
N ALA A 402 -164.19 -107.42 -11.88
CA ALA A 402 -164.99 -108.17 -10.92
C ALA A 402 -166.49 -107.84 -11.04
N ALA A 403 -166.84 -106.56 -11.24
CA ALA A 403 -168.22 -106.13 -11.42
C ALA A 403 -168.87 -106.67 -12.72
N THR A 404 -168.10 -106.83 -13.81
CA THR A 404 -168.61 -107.36 -15.09
C THR A 404 -168.86 -108.87 -15.07
N LEU A 405 -168.03 -109.64 -14.35
CA LEU A 405 -168.18 -111.09 -14.19
C LEU A 405 -169.45 -111.46 -13.41
N ILE A 406 -169.74 -110.72 -12.33
CA ILE A 406 -170.94 -110.95 -11.50
C ILE A 406 -172.23 -110.64 -12.28
N GLN A 407 -172.23 -109.57 -13.09
CA GLN A 407 -173.38 -109.23 -13.94
C GLN A 407 -173.64 -110.25 -15.06
N ALA A 408 -172.60 -110.89 -15.60
CA ALA A 408 -172.72 -111.84 -16.70
C ALA A 408 -173.29 -113.20 -16.28
N VAL A 409 -172.93 -113.69 -15.08
CA VAL A 409 -173.39 -115.00 -14.56
C VAL A 409 -174.87 -114.98 -14.21
N TRP A 410 -175.36 -113.90 -13.61
CA TRP A 410 -176.77 -113.77 -13.23
C TRP A 410 -177.70 -113.65 -14.45
N LYS A 411 -177.29 -112.88 -15.47
CA LYS A 411 -178.04 -112.76 -16.74
C LYS A 411 -178.08 -114.08 -17.51
N GLY A 412 -177.04 -114.91 -17.41
CA GLY A 412 -176.97 -116.21 -18.08
C GLY A 412 -177.84 -117.30 -17.46
N TYR A 413 -178.04 -117.30 -16.13
CA TYR A 413 -178.89 -118.29 -15.45
C TYR A 413 -180.39 -118.03 -15.70
N LEU A 414 -180.81 -116.76 -15.68
CA LEU A 414 -182.20 -116.38 -15.93
C LEU A 414 -182.68 -116.75 -17.36
N VAL A 415 -181.75 -116.82 -18.32
CA VAL A 415 -182.04 -117.10 -19.75
C VAL A 415 -182.15 -118.60 -20.07
N ARG A 416 -181.54 -119.49 -19.28
CA ARG A 416 -181.50 -120.95 -19.61
C ARG A 416 -182.62 -121.78 -18.98
N SER A 417 -183.34 -121.25 -18.00
CA SER A 417 -184.41 -121.99 -17.32
C SER A 417 -185.79 -121.90 -18.02
N LEU A 418 -186.04 -120.88 -18.85
CA LEU A 418 -187.40 -120.57 -19.35
C LEU A 418 -187.70 -120.97 -20.81
N LEU A 419 -186.88 -121.80 -21.48
CA LEU A 419 -187.06 -122.16 -22.91
C LEU A 419 -186.97 -123.67 -23.26
N ARG A 420 -187.59 -124.53 -22.44
CA ARG A 420 -188.24 -125.80 -22.88
C ARG A 420 -189.59 -126.06 -22.18
N SER A 421 -190.42 -125.02 -22.00
CA SER A 421 -191.86 -125.08 -22.31
C SER A 421 -192.44 -123.66 -22.30
N ARG A 422 -193.24 -123.37 -23.34
CA ARG A 422 -194.27 -122.32 -23.41
C ARG A 422 -193.87 -120.88 -23.82
N LYS A 423 -194.42 -120.52 -24.98
CA LYS A 423 -195.08 -119.25 -25.39
C LYS A 423 -194.29 -117.93 -25.48
N LYS A 424 -194.39 -117.39 -26.71
CA LYS A 424 -194.87 -116.05 -27.12
C LYS A 424 -193.89 -114.86 -27.12
N ARG A 425 -193.78 -114.31 -28.36
CA ARG A 425 -194.00 -112.90 -28.78
C ARG A 425 -193.07 -111.78 -28.28
N GLY A 426 -192.71 -110.94 -29.26
CA GLY A 426 -192.37 -109.51 -29.11
C GLY A 426 -190.94 -109.23 -29.56
N LYS A 427 -190.62 -108.66 -30.74
CA LYS A 427 -191.11 -107.45 -31.43
C LYS A 427 -190.86 -106.16 -30.62
N GLY A 428 -190.07 -105.26 -31.20
CA GLY A 428 -189.98 -103.83 -30.86
C GLY A 428 -188.56 -103.43 -30.40
N LYS A 429 -187.75 -102.61 -31.10
CA LYS A 429 -187.98 -101.37 -31.86
C LYS A 429 -188.37 -100.18 -30.97
N ALA A 430 -187.41 -99.28 -30.72
CA ALA A 430 -187.52 -97.80 -30.60
C ALA A 430 -186.10 -97.29 -30.23
N LYS A 431 -185.38 -96.47 -31.00
CA LYS A 431 -185.67 -95.14 -31.57
C LYS A 431 -185.76 -94.05 -30.49
N ASP A 432 -184.70 -93.27 -30.35
CA ASP A 432 -184.66 -91.80 -30.43
C ASP A 432 -183.19 -91.33 -30.28
N LYS A 433 -182.64 -90.47 -31.15
CA LYS A 433 -182.67 -88.98 -31.05
C LYS A 433 -182.31 -88.53 -29.62
N GLU A 434 -181.28 -87.73 -29.41
CA GLU A 434 -181.27 -86.27 -29.62
C GLU A 434 -179.89 -85.78 -29.11
N LYS A 435 -179.06 -85.07 -29.88
CA LYS A 435 -178.94 -83.59 -29.99
C LYS A 435 -178.71 -82.84 -28.65
N GLY A 436 -177.64 -82.03 -28.61
CA GLY A 436 -177.33 -81.04 -27.55
C GLY A 436 -175.85 -81.13 -27.13
N LYS A 437 -174.91 -80.33 -27.67
CA LYS A 437 -174.64 -78.90 -27.39
C LYS A 437 -174.57 -78.62 -25.88
N GLU A 438 -173.41 -78.18 -25.36
CA GLU A 438 -173.25 -76.87 -24.72
C GLU A 438 -171.89 -76.68 -24.01
N LYS A 439 -171.13 -75.71 -24.55
CA LYS A 439 -170.29 -74.67 -23.91
C LYS A 439 -169.92 -74.82 -22.41
N GLY A 440 -168.62 -74.68 -22.15
CA GLY A 440 -168.11 -73.38 -21.66
C GLY A 440 -167.60 -73.28 -20.22
N LYS A 441 -166.49 -72.53 -20.14
CA LYS A 441 -165.96 -71.69 -19.04
C LYS A 441 -164.92 -72.27 -18.08
N GLY A 442 -163.74 -71.68 -18.20
CA GLY A 442 -162.99 -71.07 -17.10
C GLY A 442 -161.61 -71.68 -16.87
N LYS A 443 -160.56 -70.92 -16.60
CA LYS A 443 -160.30 -69.47 -16.60
C LYS A 443 -158.81 -69.33 -16.23
N LYS A 444 -158.09 -68.46 -16.94
CA LYS A 444 -156.73 -67.95 -16.66
C LYS A 444 -155.57 -68.93 -16.69
#